data_AF-F6DU92-F1
#
_entry.id   AF-F6DU92-F1
#
_cell.length_a   1.000
_cell.length_b   1.000
_cell.length_c   1.000
_cell.angle_alpha   90.00
_cell.angle_beta   90.00
_cell.angle_gamma   90.00
#
_symmetry.space_group_name_H-M   'P 1'
#
loop_
_entity.id
_entity.type
_entity.pdbx_description
1 polymer ?
#
loop_
_entity_poly.entity_id
_entity_poly.type
_entity_poly.pdbx_seq_one_letter_code
_entity_poly.pdbx_strand_id
1 'polypeptide(L)'
;MFPGDLFVLGILIGGFLLYNMIKLFQSAASRRRVLKAGKAELAARKFLSSEGYKILSVQERVPVVTKINGKSHKSHIQADLIVQKGKEVFVVDVKTGQVAQQPNSPEIRRQLLEYYLVYQTDGVLVLDMDQKKLYRMEFQVAHPSPKSVKFVPYFASFLAGVIFVLMMFKGGYLR
;
A
#
# COMPACT_ATOMS: atom_id res chain seq x y z
N MET A 1 -7.35 65.28 3.41
CA MET A 1 -7.62 63.83 3.55
C MET A 1 -9.06 63.69 4.00
N PHE A 2 -9.90 63.07 3.18
CA PHE A 2 -11.27 62.81 3.59
C PHE A 2 -11.27 61.65 4.60
N PRO A 3 -12.18 61.62 5.59
CA PRO A 3 -12.25 60.55 6.59
C PRO A 3 -12.31 59.13 5.99
N GLY A 4 -12.82 58.99 4.76
CA GLY A 4 -12.85 57.73 4.01
C GLY A 4 -11.46 57.19 3.62
N ASP A 5 -10.47 58.06 3.40
CA ASP A 5 -9.12 57.65 2.99
C ASP A 5 -8.41 56.88 4.12
N LEU A 6 -8.62 57.33 5.36
CA LEU A 6 -8.09 56.67 6.57
C LEU A 6 -8.75 55.30 6.80
N PHE A 7 -10.03 55.19 6.51
CA PHE A 7 -10.77 53.93 6.64
C PHE A 7 -10.26 52.88 5.64
N VAL A 8 -10.06 53.27 4.39
CA VAL A 8 -9.52 52.38 3.33
C VAL A 8 -8.09 51.95 3.67
N LEU A 9 -7.23 52.86 4.12
CA LEU A 9 -5.87 52.53 4.55
C LEU A 9 -5.86 51.57 5.75
N GLY A 10 -6.76 51.77 6.71
CA GLY A 10 -6.92 50.87 7.86
C GLY A 10 -7.27 49.44 7.45
N ILE A 11 -8.18 49.27 6.48
CA ILE A 11 -8.57 47.95 5.96
C ILE A 11 -7.40 47.28 5.24
N LEU A 12 -6.67 48.01 4.39
CA LEU A 12 -5.54 47.46 3.64
C LEU A 12 -4.40 47.01 4.58
N ILE A 13 -4.07 47.85 5.57
CA ILE A 13 -3.03 47.53 6.56
C ILE A 13 -3.50 46.36 7.45
N GLY A 14 -4.75 46.39 7.92
CA GLY A 14 -5.32 45.32 8.73
C GLY A 14 -5.35 43.97 8.00
N GLY A 15 -5.76 43.96 6.73
CA GLY A 15 -5.74 42.76 5.88
C GLY A 15 -4.33 42.24 5.63
N PHE A 16 -3.37 43.13 5.37
CA PHE A 16 -1.96 42.75 5.20
C PHE A 16 -1.37 42.16 6.49
N LEU A 17 -1.62 42.76 7.65
CA LEU A 17 -1.17 42.24 8.94
C LEU A 17 -1.79 40.87 9.26
N LEU A 18 -3.10 40.72 9.04
CA LEU A 18 -3.82 39.47 9.26
C LEU A 18 -3.28 38.34 8.36
N TYR A 19 -3.06 38.61 7.07
CA TYR A 19 -2.48 37.65 6.13
C TYR A 19 -1.09 37.17 6.58
N ASN A 20 -0.21 38.09 6.99
CA ASN A 20 1.12 37.76 7.46
C ASN A 20 1.09 36.96 8.78
N MET A 21 0.19 37.30 9.72
CA MET A 21 -0.01 36.52 10.94
C MET A 21 -0.44 35.08 10.63
N ILE A 22 -1.47 34.90 9.79
CA ILE A 22 -1.97 33.57 9.42
C ILE A 22 -0.86 32.74 8.77
N LYS A 23 -0.08 33.34 7.86
CA LYS A 23 1.06 32.69 7.19
C LYS A 23 2.14 32.25 8.18
N LEU A 24 2.46 33.06 9.18
CA LEU A 24 3.43 32.72 10.23
C LEU A 24 2.93 31.57 11.13
N PHE A 25 1.68 31.60 11.57
CA PHE A 25 1.09 30.54 12.39
C PHE A 25 1.05 29.19 11.64
N GLN A 26 0.68 29.20 10.35
CA GLN A 26 0.68 27.99 9.52
C GLN A 26 2.10 27.42 9.33
N SER A 27 3.10 28.28 9.13
CA SER A 27 4.50 27.88 9.01
C SER A 27 5.03 27.27 10.32
N ALA A 28 4.74 27.89 11.46
CA ALA A 28 5.13 27.36 12.78
C ALA A 28 4.46 26.01 13.09
N ALA A 29 3.17 25.86 12.81
CA ALA A 29 2.46 24.60 12.99
C ALA A 29 3.01 23.50 12.06
N SER A 30 3.30 23.83 10.80
CA SER A 30 3.95 22.92 9.85
C SER A 30 5.33 22.47 10.35
N ARG A 31 6.16 23.41 10.79
CA ARG A 31 7.50 23.12 11.33
C ARG A 31 7.44 22.22 12.56
N ARG A 32 6.48 22.45 13.47
CA ARG A 32 6.25 21.58 14.64
C ARG A 32 5.88 20.16 14.22
N ARG A 33 5.05 19.99 13.18
CA ARG A 33 4.69 18.66 12.64
C ARG A 33 5.91 17.94 12.06
N VAL A 34 6.73 18.62 11.27
CA VAL A 34 7.96 18.05 10.70
C VAL A 34 8.93 17.62 11.79
N LEU A 35 9.14 18.45 12.81
CA LEU A 35 10.00 18.11 13.95
C LEU A 35 9.47 16.91 14.73
N LYS A 36 8.15 16.81 14.94
CA LYS A 36 7.53 15.67 15.61
C LYS A 36 7.68 14.39 14.79
N ALA A 37 7.47 14.45 13.47
CA ALA A 37 7.67 13.32 12.56
C ALA A 37 9.12 12.83 12.57
N GLY A 38 10.10 13.74 12.48
CA GLY A 38 11.53 13.38 12.55
C GLY A 38 11.93 12.74 13.89
N LYS A 39 11.35 13.19 15.01
CA LYS A 39 11.57 12.55 16.32
C LYS A 39 11.00 11.14 16.39
N ALA A 40 9.80 10.92 15.85
CA ALA A 40 9.16 9.61 15.82
C ALA A 40 9.97 8.63 14.95
N GLU A 41 10.41 9.06 13.76
CA GLU A 41 11.26 8.26 12.88
C GLU A 41 12.58 7.88 13.55
N LEU A 42 13.25 8.84 14.20
CA LEU A 42 14.49 8.58 14.93
C LEU A 42 14.28 7.58 16.08
N ALA A 43 13.17 7.70 16.81
CA ALA A 43 12.84 6.79 17.90
C ALA A 43 12.59 5.36 17.39
N ALA A 44 11.87 5.21 16.27
CA ALA A 44 11.62 3.91 15.64
C ALA A 44 12.92 3.24 15.18
N ARG A 45 13.81 3.99 14.53
CA ARG A 45 15.12 3.49 14.10
C ARG A 45 15.97 3.04 15.28
N LYS A 46 16.02 3.84 16.35
CA LYS A 46 16.75 3.48 17.58
C LYS A 46 16.19 2.21 18.21
N PHE A 47 14.87 2.09 18.30
CA PHE A 47 14.22 0.90 18.85
C PHE A 47 14.55 -0.35 18.03
N LEU A 48 14.43 -0.28 16.71
CA LEU A 48 14.77 -1.40 15.83
C LEU A 48 16.26 -1.78 15.93
N SER A 49 17.15 -0.79 16.00
CA SER A 49 18.58 -1.05 16.22
C SER A 49 18.87 -1.70 17.57
N SER A 50 18.18 -1.30 18.65
CA SER A 50 18.32 -1.97 19.96
C SER A 50 17.78 -3.41 19.96
N GLU A 51 16.79 -3.70 19.11
CA GLU A 51 16.25 -5.04 18.88
C GLU A 51 17.11 -5.88 17.90
N GLY A 52 18.27 -5.37 17.49
CA GLY A 52 19.23 -6.07 16.62
C GLY A 52 18.93 -6.00 15.12
N TYR A 53 18.05 -5.09 14.69
CA TYR A 53 17.79 -4.86 13.27
C TYR A 53 18.74 -3.81 12.69
N LYS A 54 19.30 -4.12 11.52
CA LYS A 54 20.03 -3.16 10.68
C LYS A 54 19.04 -2.42 9.77
N ILE A 55 19.07 -1.09 9.78
CA ILE A 55 18.27 -0.28 8.86
C ILE A 55 18.94 -0.30 7.47
N LEU A 56 18.19 -0.72 6.44
CA LEU A 56 18.65 -0.75 5.05
C LEU A 56 18.17 0.49 4.27
N SER A 57 16.90 0.85 4.41
CA SER A 57 16.33 2.05 3.78
C SER A 57 15.30 2.71 4.70
N VAL A 58 15.03 3.98 4.44
CA VAL A 58 14.06 4.83 5.14
C VAL A 58 13.16 5.48 4.11
N GLN A 59 11.86 5.39 4.30
CA GLN A 59 10.86 6.01 3.42
C GLN A 59 10.98 5.58 1.95
N GLU A 60 11.43 4.35 1.69
CA GLU A 60 11.67 3.78 0.35
C GLU A 60 10.39 3.81 -0.48
N ARG A 61 10.48 4.21 -1.75
CA ARG A 61 9.33 4.32 -2.66
C ARG A 61 9.49 3.41 -3.85
N VAL A 62 8.52 2.52 -4.04
CA VAL A 62 8.44 1.67 -5.23
C VAL A 62 7.41 2.27 -6.20
N PRO A 63 7.80 2.66 -7.43
CA PRO A 63 6.87 3.21 -8.40
C PRO A 63 5.92 2.13 -8.92
N VAL A 64 4.64 2.48 -9.06
CA VAL A 64 3.59 1.62 -9.61
C VAL A 64 2.92 2.33 -10.77
N VAL A 65 2.68 1.59 -11.86
CA VAL A 65 1.94 2.09 -13.03
C VAL A 65 0.68 1.26 -13.21
N THR A 66 -0.45 1.85 -12.86
CA THR A 66 -1.76 1.23 -13.03
C THR A 66 -2.35 1.64 -14.37
N LYS A 67 -2.75 0.68 -15.20
CA LYS A 67 -3.46 0.98 -16.45
C LYS A 67 -4.98 0.84 -16.23
N ILE A 68 -5.71 1.95 -16.33
CA ILE A 68 -7.17 1.99 -16.22
C ILE A 68 -7.72 2.32 -17.61
N ASN A 69 -8.45 1.38 -18.22
CA ASN A 69 -8.97 1.51 -19.58
C ASN A 69 -7.89 1.93 -20.59
N GLY A 70 -6.71 1.31 -20.50
CA GLY A 70 -5.56 1.58 -21.37
C GLY A 70 -4.76 2.84 -21.00
N LYS A 71 -5.26 3.72 -20.13
CA LYS A 71 -4.56 4.93 -19.69
C LYS A 71 -3.66 4.64 -18.49
N SER A 72 -2.42 5.12 -18.54
CA SER A 72 -1.44 4.90 -17.47
C SER A 72 -1.59 5.93 -16.36
N HIS A 73 -1.70 5.45 -15.12
CA HIS A 73 -1.74 6.23 -13.90
C HIS A 73 -0.52 5.85 -13.05
N LYS A 74 0.39 6.81 -12.85
CA LYS A 74 1.59 6.62 -12.04
C LYS A 74 1.26 6.89 -10.57
N SER A 75 1.68 5.99 -9.71
CA SER A 75 1.65 6.12 -8.26
C SER A 75 2.94 5.53 -7.68
N HIS A 76 3.02 5.49 -6.36
CA HIS A 76 4.07 4.75 -5.67
C HIS A 76 3.52 4.16 -4.38
N ILE A 77 4.16 3.10 -3.92
CA ILE A 77 3.96 2.52 -2.60
C ILE A 77 5.17 2.90 -1.77
N GLN A 78 4.93 3.40 -0.55
CA GLN A 78 5.97 3.88 0.35
C GLN A 78 5.92 3.08 1.65
N ALA A 79 7.07 2.52 2.02
CA ALA A 79 7.32 1.87 3.30
C ALA A 79 8.08 2.84 4.22
N ASP A 80 7.82 2.79 5.53
CA ASP A 80 8.52 3.66 6.48
C ASP A 80 9.99 3.27 6.61
N LEU A 81 10.27 1.97 6.74
CA LEU A 81 11.63 1.44 6.84
C LEU A 81 11.75 0.09 6.13
N ILE A 82 12.95 -0.22 5.66
CA ILE A 82 13.36 -1.58 5.29
C ILE A 82 14.50 -1.97 6.23
N VAL A 83 14.40 -3.13 6.86
CA VAL A 83 15.36 -3.58 7.87
C VAL A 83 15.80 -5.02 7.64
N GLN A 84 16.92 -5.38 8.22
CA GLN A 84 17.50 -6.72 8.15
C GLN A 84 17.83 -7.23 9.55
N LYS A 85 17.51 -8.50 9.83
CA LYS A 85 17.95 -9.22 11.04
C LYS A 85 18.45 -10.60 10.64
N GLY A 86 19.76 -10.83 10.85
CA GLY A 86 20.42 -12.01 10.29
C GLY A 86 20.36 -12.01 8.76
N LYS A 87 19.75 -13.05 8.17
CA LYS A 87 19.59 -13.19 6.72
C LYS A 87 18.24 -12.68 6.21
N GLU A 88 17.29 -12.43 7.10
CA GLU A 88 15.92 -12.03 6.75
C GLU A 88 15.83 -10.51 6.59
N VAL A 89 15.12 -10.06 5.56
CA VAL A 89 14.80 -8.66 5.26
C VAL A 89 13.31 -8.45 5.48
N PHE A 90 12.93 -7.30 6.04
CA PHE A 90 11.54 -6.96 6.34
C PHE A 90 11.22 -5.53 5.93
N VAL A 91 9.98 -5.32 5.48
CA VAL A 91 9.35 -3.99 5.46
C VAL A 91 8.79 -3.69 6.85
N VAL A 92 8.97 -2.46 7.33
CA VAL A 92 8.38 -2.00 8.60
C VAL A 92 7.38 -0.89 8.34
N ASP A 93 6.20 -1.02 8.96
CA ASP A 93 5.16 0.00 9.07
C ASP A 93 5.11 0.50 10.52
N VAL A 94 5.38 1.79 10.73
CA VAL A 94 5.49 2.40 12.07
C VAL A 94 4.16 3.02 12.45
N LYS A 95 3.56 2.53 13.53
CA LYS A 95 2.29 3.03 14.06
C LYS A 95 2.47 3.71 15.42
N THR A 96 1.71 4.78 15.61
CA THR A 96 1.53 5.49 16.88
C THR A 96 0.04 5.69 17.12
N GLY A 97 -0.41 5.69 18.36
CA GLY A 97 -1.80 5.88 18.76
C GLY A 97 -2.68 4.63 18.63
N GLN A 98 -4.00 4.82 18.68
CA GLN A 98 -5.00 3.74 18.69
C GLN A 98 -4.94 2.82 17.45
N VAL A 99 -4.38 3.29 16.34
CA VAL A 99 -4.19 2.52 15.09
C VAL A 99 -3.26 1.30 15.30
N ALA A 100 -2.39 1.34 16.31
CA ALA A 100 -1.47 0.25 16.61
C ALA A 100 -2.15 -0.98 17.27
N GLN A 101 -3.42 -0.88 17.66
CA GLN A 101 -4.06 -1.86 18.56
C GLN A 101 -4.75 -3.05 17.86
N GLN A 102 -4.75 -3.15 16.53
CA GLN A 102 -5.49 -4.21 15.83
C GLN A 102 -4.75 -4.86 14.64
N PRO A 103 -3.59 -5.52 14.85
CA PRO A 103 -2.91 -6.27 13.79
C PRO A 103 -3.78 -7.39 13.17
N ASN A 104 -4.80 -7.85 13.91
CA ASN A 104 -5.78 -8.83 13.44
C ASN A 104 -6.94 -8.25 12.63
N SER A 105 -6.92 -6.96 12.28
CA SER A 105 -7.95 -6.41 11.41
C SER A 105 -7.76 -6.85 9.95
N PRO A 106 -8.82 -7.31 9.25
CA PRO A 106 -8.74 -7.65 7.84
C PRO A 106 -8.28 -6.50 6.94
N GLU A 107 -8.62 -5.23 7.22
CA GLU A 107 -8.15 -4.12 6.36
C GLU A 107 -6.64 -3.90 6.51
N ILE A 108 -6.12 -3.93 7.75
CA ILE A 108 -4.69 -3.78 8.01
C ILE A 108 -3.91 -4.93 7.36
N ARG A 109 -4.39 -6.17 7.44
CA ARG A 109 -3.73 -7.30 6.74
C ARG A 109 -3.71 -7.14 5.22
N ARG A 110 -4.77 -6.60 4.61
CA ARG A 110 -4.80 -6.34 3.16
C ARG A 110 -3.82 -5.23 2.77
N GLN A 111 -3.73 -4.17 3.58
CA GLN A 111 -2.74 -3.11 3.37
C GLN A 111 -1.31 -3.66 3.50
N LEU A 112 -1.02 -4.45 4.53
CA LEU A 112 0.33 -5.01 4.72
C LEU A 112 0.68 -6.07 3.68
N LEU A 113 -0.31 -6.78 3.12
CA LEU A 113 -0.10 -7.66 1.97
C LEU A 113 0.38 -6.88 0.74
N GLU A 114 -0.06 -5.63 0.54
CA GLU A 114 0.43 -4.76 -0.54
C GLU A 114 1.95 -4.54 -0.41
N TYR A 115 2.44 -4.23 0.81
CA TYR A 115 3.87 -4.11 1.07
C TYR A 115 4.63 -5.42 0.80
N TYR A 116 4.10 -6.55 1.27
CA TYR A 116 4.73 -7.85 1.05
C TYR A 116 4.89 -8.16 -0.45
N LEU A 117 3.85 -7.94 -1.25
CA LEU A 117 3.86 -8.22 -2.69
C LEU A 117 4.80 -7.29 -3.48
N VAL A 118 4.90 -6.04 -3.07
CA VAL A 118 5.65 -5.00 -3.81
C VAL A 118 7.13 -5.02 -3.47
N TYR A 119 7.48 -5.17 -2.19
CA TYR A 119 8.88 -5.18 -1.76
C TYR A 119 9.50 -6.58 -1.76
N GLN A 120 8.70 -7.65 -1.81
CA GLN A 120 9.17 -9.04 -1.90
C GLN A 120 10.20 -9.39 -0.81
N THR A 121 9.90 -8.98 0.42
CA THR A 121 10.73 -9.24 1.61
C THR A 121 10.30 -10.53 2.31
N ASP A 122 11.08 -11.02 3.28
CA ASP A 122 10.78 -12.26 4.02
C ASP A 122 9.57 -12.12 4.95
N GLY A 123 9.13 -10.88 5.22
CA GLY A 123 7.90 -10.60 5.96
C GLY A 123 7.68 -9.11 6.18
N VAL A 124 6.58 -8.79 6.86
CA VAL A 124 6.24 -7.39 7.20
C VAL A 124 6.19 -7.26 8.71
N LEU A 125 6.77 -6.17 9.22
CA LEU A 125 6.78 -5.83 10.64
C LEU A 125 5.87 -4.63 10.88
N VAL A 126 5.02 -4.71 11.89
CA VAL A 126 4.28 -3.55 12.41
C VAL A 126 4.92 -3.15 13.72
N LEU A 127 5.47 -1.94 13.76
CA LEU A 127 6.08 -1.38 14.96
C LEU A 127 5.09 -0.45 15.67
N ASP A 128 4.57 -0.90 16.81
CA ASP A 128 3.84 -0.06 17.75
C ASP A 128 4.83 0.69 18.62
N MET A 129 5.01 1.99 18.34
CA MET A 129 5.93 2.84 19.09
C MET A 129 5.41 3.27 20.47
N ASP A 130 4.11 3.16 20.72
CA ASP A 130 3.52 3.52 22.02
C ASP A 130 3.74 2.38 23.02
N GLN A 131 3.51 1.14 22.60
CA GLN A 131 3.73 -0.06 23.41
C GLN A 131 5.14 -0.65 23.26
N LYS A 132 5.94 -0.14 22.32
CA LYS A 132 7.24 -0.72 21.93
C LYS A 132 7.14 -2.20 21.59
N LYS A 133 6.12 -2.55 20.81
CA LYS A 133 5.87 -3.93 20.36
C LYS A 133 6.11 -4.05 18.87
N LEU A 134 6.69 -5.17 18.48
CA LEU A 134 6.95 -5.51 17.10
C LEU A 134 6.11 -6.74 16.73
N TYR A 135 5.18 -6.57 15.81
CA TYR A 135 4.35 -7.66 15.31
C TYR A 135 4.93 -8.13 13.97
N ARG A 136 5.28 -9.43 13.88
CA ARG A 136 5.73 -10.07 12.64
C ARG A 136 4.54 -10.66 11.90
N MET A 137 4.39 -10.28 10.64
CA MET A 137 3.34 -10.75 9.74
C MET A 137 3.98 -11.55 8.62
N GLU A 138 3.52 -12.78 8.46
CA GLU A 138 3.94 -13.70 7.41
C GLU A 138 2.76 -13.98 6.49
N PHE A 139 3.01 -13.99 5.19
CA PHE A 139 1.98 -14.15 4.17
C PHE A 139 2.23 -15.42 3.35
N GLN A 140 1.28 -16.34 3.40
CA GLN A 140 1.24 -17.49 2.49
C GLN A 140 0.20 -17.20 1.41
N VAL A 141 0.67 -16.83 0.21
CA VAL A 141 -0.19 -16.51 -0.92
C VAL A 141 -0.32 -17.75 -1.81
N ALA A 142 -1.46 -18.43 -1.71
CA ALA A 142 -1.80 -19.47 -2.67
C ALA A 142 -2.24 -18.82 -3.99
N HIS A 143 -1.54 -19.11 -5.07
CA HIS A 143 -1.97 -18.69 -6.40
C HIS A 143 -3.03 -19.66 -6.90
N PRO A 144 -4.27 -19.21 -7.19
CA PRO A 144 -5.24 -20.07 -7.84
C PRO A 144 -4.68 -20.47 -9.21
N SER A 145 -4.45 -21.77 -9.42
CA SER A 145 -4.09 -22.25 -10.75
C SER A 145 -5.28 -21.99 -11.68
N PRO A 146 -5.06 -21.53 -12.92
CA PRO A 146 -6.14 -21.50 -13.91
C PRO A 146 -6.74 -22.91 -13.98
N LYS A 147 -8.06 -23.02 -13.78
CA LYS A 147 -8.75 -24.32 -13.88
C LYS A 147 -8.42 -24.88 -15.25
N SER A 148 -7.65 -25.96 -15.31
CA SER A 148 -7.38 -26.64 -16.57
C SER A 148 -8.74 -27.03 -17.16
N VAL A 149 -9.12 -26.43 -18.27
CA VAL A 149 -10.26 -26.91 -19.05
C VAL A 149 -9.94 -28.36 -19.42
N LYS A 150 -10.69 -29.30 -18.85
CA LYS A 150 -10.53 -30.72 -19.16
C LYS A 150 -11.04 -30.91 -20.59
N PHE A 151 -10.14 -31.06 -21.56
CA PHE A 151 -10.50 -31.29 -22.97
C PHE A 151 -11.07 -32.70 -23.23
N VAL A 152 -10.85 -33.63 -22.31
CA VAL A 152 -11.29 -35.04 -22.39
C VAL A 152 -12.80 -35.20 -22.66
N PRO A 153 -13.73 -34.57 -21.91
CA PRO A 153 -15.15 -34.68 -22.18
C PRO A 153 -15.54 -34.13 -23.57
N TYR A 154 -14.93 -33.04 -24.01
CA TYR A 154 -15.19 -32.46 -25.34
C TYR A 154 -14.71 -33.39 -26.46
N PHE A 155 -13.54 -33.99 -26.28
CA PHE A 155 -13.00 -34.97 -27.23
C PHE A 155 -13.83 -36.26 -27.26
N ALA A 156 -14.28 -36.74 -26.10
CA ALA A 156 -15.19 -37.89 -26.00
C ALA A 156 -16.55 -37.62 -26.66
N SER A 157 -17.13 -36.43 -26.48
CA SER A 157 -18.37 -36.06 -27.16
C SER A 157 -18.19 -35.92 -28.68
N PHE A 158 -17.05 -35.43 -29.13
CA PHE A 158 -16.72 -35.36 -30.56
C PHE A 158 -16.62 -36.76 -31.17
N LEU A 159 -15.90 -37.68 -30.53
CA LEU A 159 -15.81 -39.09 -30.96
C LEU A 159 -17.17 -39.78 -30.98
N ALA A 160 -18.00 -39.58 -29.96
CA ALA A 160 -19.35 -40.13 -29.92
C ALA A 160 -20.22 -39.62 -31.08
N GLY A 161 -20.10 -38.33 -31.42
CA GLY A 161 -20.77 -37.73 -32.59
C GLY A 161 -20.29 -38.34 -33.91
N VAL A 162 -18.98 -38.54 -34.09
CA VAL A 162 -18.42 -39.18 -35.29
C VAL A 162 -18.94 -40.61 -35.44
N ILE A 163 -18.94 -41.40 -34.35
CA ILE A 163 -19.46 -42.77 -34.36
C ILE A 163 -20.95 -42.79 -34.72
N PHE A 164 -21.75 -41.89 -34.14
CA PHE A 164 -23.18 -41.78 -34.43
C PHE A 164 -23.45 -41.48 -35.91
N VAL A 165 -22.72 -40.53 -36.49
CA VAL A 165 -22.82 -40.19 -37.93
C VAL A 165 -22.45 -41.40 -38.79
N LEU A 166 -21.35 -42.09 -38.47
CA LEU A 166 -20.92 -43.30 -39.20
C LEU A 166 -21.96 -44.43 -39.12
N MET A 167 -22.63 -44.59 -37.98
CA MET A 167 -23.72 -45.55 -37.82
C MET A 167 -24.92 -45.19 -38.70
N MET A 168 -25.30 -43.91 -38.79
CA MET A 168 -26.38 -43.47 -39.67
C MET A 168 -26.08 -43.72 -41.16
N PHE A 169 -24.84 -43.47 -41.59
CA PHE A 169 -24.43 -43.74 -42.97
C PHE A 169 -24.37 -45.24 -43.31
N LYS A 170 -23.92 -46.09 -42.38
CA LYS A 170 -23.96 -47.56 -42.58
C LYS A 170 -25.37 -48.15 -42.50
N GLY A 171 -26.25 -47.59 -41.67
CA GLY A 171 -27.64 -48.03 -41.54
C GLY A 171 -28.55 -47.62 -42.72
N GLY A 172 -28.15 -46.62 -43.50
CA GLY A 172 -28.88 -46.16 -44.69
C GLY A 172 -28.77 -47.06 -45.93
N TYR A 173 -27.91 -48.09 -45.92
CA TYR A 173 -27.72 -49.03 -47.03
C TYR A 173 -28.62 -50.29 -46.97
N LEU A 174 -29.55 -50.36 -46.02
CA LEU A 174 -30.46 -51.49 -45.81
C LEU A 174 -31.94 -51.14 -46.14
N ARG A 175 -32.17 -50.18 -47.04
CA ARG A 175 -33.48 -49.99 -47.67
C ARG A 175 -33.40 -50.26 -49.16
#